data_AF-A0A7V2N1N0-F1
#
_entry.id   AF-A0A7V2N1N0-F1
#
_cell.length_a   1.000
_cell.length_b   1.000
_cell.length_c   1.000
_cell.angle_alpha   90.00
_cell.angle_beta   90.00
_cell.angle_gamma   90.00
#
_symmetry.space_group_name_H-M   'P 1'
#
loop_
_entity.id
_entity.type
_entity.pdbx_description
1 polymer ?
#
loop_
_entity_poly.entity_id
_entity_poly.type
_entity_poly.pdbx_seq_one_letter_code
_entity_poly.pdbx_strand_id
1 'polypeptide(L)'
;MNEKEINEILKNLDILKLVGSKLRDELKVFSNYMIGYGIYIIICSILSFSGYSIGWFYLLTFALFLSHSLNIGVFKSLLIWLPISAIVYIPTFYTNNLFLAYLIFFTGIFIGILIWAKLSNFKEKTPKIISQIGIAWGYIYFGLFWMILHLKVLEPKIISILNFYALSIALFISGIIHYAFFIISIIVLILGIPIYNFNPKLAILIYAFIGIFMTIFGILNKK
;
A
#
# COMPACT_ATOMS: atom_id res chain seq x y z
N MET A 1 -6.29 13.56 -48.33
CA MET A 1 -5.83 12.60 -47.31
C MET A 1 -5.81 11.24 -47.97
N ASN A 2 -4.66 10.58 -47.97
CA ASN A 2 -4.47 9.32 -48.69
C ASN A 2 -5.07 8.15 -47.84
N GLU A 3 -5.62 7.10 -48.46
CA GLU A 3 -6.21 5.96 -47.71
C GLU A 3 -5.23 5.34 -46.70
N LYS A 4 -3.92 5.35 -47.02
CA LYS A 4 -2.86 4.91 -46.11
C LYS A 4 -2.77 5.75 -44.83
N GLU A 5 -2.90 7.07 -44.93
CA GLU A 5 -2.86 7.97 -43.76
C GLU A 5 -4.10 7.78 -42.89
N ILE A 6 -5.28 7.60 -43.51
CA ILE A 6 -6.53 7.32 -42.79
C ILE A 6 -6.41 6.01 -42.00
N ASN A 7 -5.90 4.95 -42.63
CA ASN A 7 -5.72 3.65 -41.97
C ASN A 7 -4.69 3.71 -40.83
N GLU A 8 -3.64 4.51 -40.96
CA GLU A 8 -2.64 4.69 -39.90
C GLU A 8 -3.21 5.47 -38.71
N ILE A 9 -4.01 6.51 -38.95
CA ILE A 9 -4.73 7.26 -37.91
C ILE A 9 -5.71 6.35 -37.17
N LEU A 10 -6.51 5.55 -37.89
CA LEU A 10 -7.45 4.61 -37.28
C LEU A 10 -6.74 3.56 -36.42
N LYS A 11 -5.62 3.01 -36.90
CA LYS A 11 -4.80 2.07 -36.14
C LYS A 11 -4.23 2.70 -34.87
N ASN A 12 -3.75 3.94 -34.94
CA ASN A 12 -3.25 4.66 -33.77
C ASN A 12 -4.37 4.96 -32.76
N LEU A 13 -5.57 5.32 -33.23
CA LEU A 13 -6.74 5.50 -32.37
C LEU A 13 -7.14 4.21 -31.66
N ASP A 14 -7.10 3.07 -32.34
CA ASP A 14 -7.41 1.77 -31.73
C ASP A 14 -6.36 1.35 -30.70
N ILE A 15 -5.07 1.61 -30.98
CA ILE A 15 -3.99 1.42 -30.00
C ILE A 15 -4.23 2.30 -28.77
N LEU A 16 -4.56 3.58 -28.95
CA LEU A 16 -4.84 4.50 -27.85
C LEU A 16 -6.05 4.07 -27.02
N LYS A 17 -7.13 3.60 -27.65
CA LYS A 17 -8.29 3.03 -26.95
C LYS A 17 -7.92 1.81 -26.13
N LEU A 18 -7.09 0.92 -26.69
CA LEU A 18 -6.65 -0.31 -26.03
C LEU A 18 -5.69 -0.03 -24.86
N VAL A 19 -4.83 0.99 -24.99
CA VAL A 19 -3.99 1.48 -23.89
C VAL A 19 -4.86 2.12 -22.80
N GLY A 20 -5.83 2.94 -23.18
CA GLY A 20 -6.75 3.60 -22.25
C GLY A 20 -7.62 2.61 -21.47
N SER A 21 -8.10 1.54 -22.09
CA SER A 21 -8.88 0.50 -21.40
C SER A 21 -8.03 -0.27 -20.39
N LYS A 22 -6.82 -0.68 -20.78
CA LYS A 22 -5.87 -1.33 -19.86
C LYS A 22 -5.50 -0.43 -18.67
N LEU A 23 -5.25 0.86 -18.92
CA LEU A 23 -4.94 1.80 -17.84
C LEU A 23 -6.11 1.96 -16.87
N ARG A 24 -7.36 1.93 -17.37
CA ARG A 24 -8.56 1.98 -16.53
C ARG A 24 -8.69 0.74 -15.64
N ASP A 25 -8.43 -0.44 -16.18
CA ASP A 25 -8.42 -1.68 -15.41
C ASP A 25 -7.33 -1.64 -14.33
N GLU A 26 -6.15 -1.11 -14.67
CA GLU A 26 -5.08 -0.89 -13.70
C GLU A 26 -5.53 0.09 -12.60
N LEU A 27 -6.06 1.25 -12.97
CA LEU A 27 -6.54 2.27 -12.03
C LEU A 27 -7.60 1.71 -11.06
N LYS A 28 -8.49 0.86 -11.54
CA LYS A 28 -9.56 0.25 -10.74
C LYS A 28 -9.03 -0.67 -9.65
N VAL A 29 -8.09 -1.54 -10.00
CA VAL A 29 -7.46 -2.44 -9.00
C VAL A 29 -6.60 -1.63 -8.03
N PHE A 30 -5.91 -0.61 -8.52
CA PHE A 30 -5.07 0.28 -7.72
C PHE A 30 -5.92 1.03 -6.69
N SER A 31 -7.10 1.50 -7.11
CA SER A 31 -8.08 2.20 -6.27
C SER A 31 -8.54 1.35 -5.08
N ASN A 32 -8.73 0.04 -5.25
CA ASN A 32 -9.10 -0.85 -4.15
C ASN A 32 -7.99 -0.95 -3.09
N TYR A 33 -6.73 -0.99 -3.51
CA TYR A 33 -5.59 -0.93 -2.58
C TYR A 33 -5.50 0.43 -1.89
N MET A 34 -5.70 1.53 -2.61
CA MET A 34 -5.66 2.88 -2.03
C MET A 34 -6.71 3.08 -0.93
N ILE A 35 -7.90 2.50 -1.08
CA ILE A 35 -8.92 2.51 -0.02
C ILE A 35 -8.44 1.77 1.22
N GLY A 36 -7.96 0.52 1.07
CA GLY A 36 -7.56 -0.30 2.21
C GLY A 36 -6.34 0.25 2.94
N TYR A 37 -5.31 0.65 2.21
CA TYR A 37 -4.11 1.27 2.79
C TYR A 37 -4.37 2.68 3.30
N GLY A 38 -5.26 3.45 2.66
CA GLY A 38 -5.65 4.78 3.12
C GLY A 38 -6.35 4.73 4.49
N ILE A 39 -7.33 3.83 4.65
CA ILE A 39 -8.02 3.61 5.94
C ILE A 39 -7.04 3.11 7.00
N TYR A 40 -6.14 2.19 6.64
CA TYR A 40 -5.08 1.71 7.53
C TYR A 40 -4.20 2.86 8.03
N ILE A 41 -3.77 3.77 7.16
CA ILE A 41 -2.97 4.94 7.53
C ILE A 41 -3.75 5.84 8.50
N ILE A 42 -5.03 6.10 8.23
CA ILE A 42 -5.89 6.92 9.11
C ILE A 42 -5.96 6.31 10.50
N ILE A 43 -6.23 5.00 10.62
CA ILE A 43 -6.32 4.31 11.91
C ILE A 43 -4.98 4.37 12.64
N CYS A 44 -3.87 4.10 11.95
CA CYS A 44 -2.53 4.20 12.54
C CYS A 44 -2.25 5.61 13.08
N SER A 45 -2.63 6.65 12.34
CA SER A 45 -2.46 8.04 12.78
C SER A 45 -3.30 8.37 14.01
N ILE A 46 -4.57 7.95 14.05
CA ILE A 46 -5.46 8.17 15.21
C ILE A 46 -4.91 7.47 16.46
N LEU A 47 -4.45 6.23 16.32
CA LEU A 47 -3.83 5.48 17.43
C LEU A 47 -2.56 6.17 17.91
N SER A 48 -1.74 6.67 16.98
CA SER A 48 -0.52 7.41 17.30
C SER A 48 -0.82 8.72 18.04
N PHE A 49 -1.90 9.43 17.69
CA PHE A 49 -2.36 10.61 18.42
C PHE A 49 -2.78 10.28 19.86
N SER A 50 -3.39 9.12 20.06
CA SER A 50 -3.79 8.61 21.37
C SER A 50 -2.64 8.01 22.18
N GLY A 51 -1.39 8.15 21.73
CA GLY A 51 -0.20 7.64 22.41
C GLY A 51 0.04 6.14 22.23
N TYR A 52 -0.77 5.45 21.42
CA TYR A 52 -0.55 4.06 21.08
C TYR A 52 0.45 3.97 19.93
N SER A 53 1.69 3.60 20.25
CA SER A 53 2.71 3.19 19.28
C SER A 53 2.48 1.76 18.79
N ILE A 54 1.23 1.37 18.54
CA ILE A 54 0.91 0.05 17.99
C ILE A 54 1.74 -0.13 16.72
N GLY A 55 2.52 -1.21 16.68
CA GLY A 55 3.35 -1.53 15.54
C GLY A 55 2.49 -1.52 14.29
N TRP A 56 2.75 -0.58 13.40
CA TRP A 56 2.13 -0.43 12.08
C TRP A 56 2.00 -1.78 11.35
N PHE A 57 2.99 -2.67 11.56
CA PHE A 57 2.97 -4.03 11.05
C PHE A 57 1.75 -4.85 11.47
N TYR A 58 1.25 -4.72 12.70
CA TYR A 58 0.08 -5.47 13.15
C TYR A 58 -1.12 -5.16 12.25
N LEU A 59 -1.47 -3.88 12.11
CA LEU A 59 -2.62 -3.45 11.32
C LEU A 59 -2.48 -3.70 9.80
N LEU A 60 -1.34 -4.21 9.34
CA LEU A 60 -1.11 -4.58 7.94
C LEU A 60 -2.06 -5.69 7.46
N THR A 61 -2.38 -6.69 8.30
CA THR A 61 -3.35 -7.73 7.93
C THR A 61 -4.75 -7.15 7.74
N PHE A 62 -5.10 -6.09 8.47
CA PHE A 62 -6.34 -5.36 8.30
C PHE A 62 -6.36 -4.56 6.99
N ALA A 63 -5.25 -3.90 6.63
CA ALA A 63 -5.11 -3.20 5.36
C ALA A 63 -5.31 -4.17 4.16
N LEU A 64 -4.72 -5.36 4.26
CA LEU A 64 -4.84 -6.41 3.26
C LEU A 64 -6.25 -7.01 3.21
N PHE A 65 -6.87 -7.24 4.37
CA PHE A 65 -8.28 -7.62 4.46
C PHE A 65 -9.19 -6.65 3.73
N LEU A 66 -9.07 -5.36 4.01
CA LEU A 66 -9.89 -4.32 3.40
C LEU A 66 -9.67 -4.27 1.89
N SER A 67 -8.42 -4.21 1.45
CA SER A 67 -8.06 -4.17 0.03
C SER A 67 -8.60 -5.40 -0.73
N HIS A 68 -8.48 -6.59 -0.13
CA HIS A 68 -8.92 -7.84 -0.75
C HIS A 68 -10.45 -8.00 -0.70
N SER A 69 -11.11 -7.48 0.34
CA SER A 69 -12.57 -7.50 0.46
C SER A 69 -13.26 -6.79 -0.70
N LEU A 70 -12.63 -5.73 -1.21
CA LEU A 70 -13.14 -4.97 -2.36
C LEU A 70 -12.97 -5.71 -3.69
N ASN A 71 -12.11 -6.73 -3.75
CA ASN A 71 -11.86 -7.54 -4.94
C ASN A 71 -12.69 -8.82 -4.96
N ILE A 72 -12.74 -9.56 -3.84
CA ILE A 72 -13.37 -10.90 -3.77
C ILE A 72 -14.58 -10.99 -2.83
N GLY A 73 -14.98 -9.87 -2.22
CA GLY A 73 -16.06 -9.80 -1.25
C GLY A 73 -15.58 -9.97 0.20
N VAL A 74 -16.36 -9.41 1.13
CA VAL A 74 -16.04 -9.37 2.57
C VAL A 74 -15.92 -10.77 3.16
N PHE A 75 -16.86 -11.67 2.86
CA PHE A 75 -16.88 -13.02 3.43
C PHE A 75 -15.63 -13.83 3.04
N LYS A 76 -15.26 -13.85 1.76
CA LYS A 76 -14.05 -14.56 1.31
C LYS A 76 -12.78 -13.92 1.88
N SER A 77 -12.74 -12.59 1.99
CA SER A 77 -11.60 -11.90 2.60
C SER A 77 -11.46 -12.23 4.09
N LEU A 78 -12.57 -12.30 4.84
CA LEU A 78 -12.58 -12.73 6.24
C LEU A 78 -12.02 -14.15 6.40
N LEU A 79 -12.46 -15.09 5.56
CA LEU A 79 -11.98 -16.48 5.62
C LEU A 79 -10.47 -16.61 5.43
N ILE A 80 -9.84 -15.69 4.70
CA ILE A 80 -8.39 -15.68 4.50
C ILE A 80 -7.71 -14.95 5.66
N TRP A 81 -8.09 -13.71 5.90
CA TRP A 81 -7.31 -12.81 6.75
C TRP A 81 -7.55 -12.98 8.24
N LEU A 82 -8.68 -13.55 8.66
CA LEU A 82 -8.95 -13.83 10.08
C LEU A 82 -8.04 -14.95 10.61
N PRO A 83 -7.93 -16.13 9.96
CA PRO A 83 -6.95 -17.16 10.35
C PRO A 83 -5.51 -16.66 10.25
N ILE A 84 -5.17 -15.92 9.19
CA ILE A 84 -3.81 -15.35 9.05
C ILE A 84 -3.52 -14.37 10.18
N SER A 85 -4.46 -13.50 10.54
CA SER A 85 -4.27 -12.62 11.70
C SER A 85 -4.10 -13.42 12.98
N ALA A 86 -4.85 -14.51 13.21
CA ALA A 86 -4.62 -15.37 14.37
C ALA A 86 -3.20 -15.98 14.37
N ILE A 87 -2.76 -16.54 13.24
CA ILE A 87 -1.42 -17.15 13.07
C ILE A 87 -0.31 -16.13 13.27
N VAL A 88 -0.53 -14.90 12.79
CA VAL A 88 0.47 -13.83 12.85
C VAL A 88 0.53 -13.22 14.25
N TYR A 89 -0.60 -13.00 14.91
CA TYR A 89 -0.66 -12.25 16.16
C TYR A 89 -0.50 -13.12 17.40
N ILE A 90 -1.18 -14.27 17.48
CA ILE A 90 -1.15 -15.10 18.69
C ILE A 90 0.28 -15.45 19.08
N PRO A 91 1.15 -15.98 18.18
CA PRO A 91 2.52 -16.33 18.54
C PRO A 91 3.39 -15.13 18.91
N THR A 92 3.09 -13.92 18.39
CA THR A 92 3.86 -12.70 18.72
C THR A 92 3.71 -12.29 20.19
N PHE A 93 2.63 -12.68 20.86
CA PHE A 93 2.46 -12.44 22.31
C PHE A 93 3.20 -13.45 23.20
N TYR A 94 3.60 -14.61 22.65
CA TYR A 94 4.22 -15.69 23.41
C TYR A 94 5.71 -15.90 23.09
N THR A 95 6.25 -15.21 22.09
CA THR A 95 7.67 -15.31 21.72
C THR A 95 8.47 -14.13 22.27
N ASN A 96 9.55 -14.45 23.00
CA ASN A 96 10.56 -13.46 23.40
C ASN A 96 11.59 -13.21 22.28
N ASN A 97 11.57 -14.03 21.22
CA ASN A 97 12.46 -13.90 20.09
C ASN A 97 11.80 -13.06 18.99
N LEU A 98 12.26 -11.81 18.84
CA LEU A 98 11.79 -10.87 17.81
C LEU A 98 11.95 -11.43 16.39
N PHE A 99 13.07 -12.09 16.09
CA PHE A 99 13.29 -12.68 14.77
C PHE A 99 12.21 -13.74 14.46
N LEU A 100 11.87 -14.58 15.43
CA LEU A 100 10.84 -15.59 15.27
C LEU A 100 9.44 -14.97 15.10
N ALA A 101 9.11 -13.94 15.89
CA ALA A 101 7.87 -13.16 15.73
C ALA A 101 7.71 -12.65 14.30
N TYR A 102 8.76 -12.05 13.76
CA TYR A 102 8.72 -11.50 12.40
C TYR A 102 8.69 -12.58 11.32
N LEU A 103 9.43 -13.67 11.50
CA LEU A 103 9.37 -14.80 10.57
C LEU A 103 7.95 -15.35 10.46
N ILE A 104 7.27 -15.55 11.60
CA ILE A 104 5.87 -15.98 11.63
C ILE A 104 4.96 -14.95 10.95
N PHE A 105 5.17 -13.65 11.24
CA PHE A 105 4.41 -12.56 10.64
C PHE A 105 4.48 -12.56 9.10
N PHE A 106 5.69 -12.52 8.53
CA PHE A 106 5.86 -12.48 7.08
C PHE A 106 5.41 -13.78 6.40
N THR A 107 5.65 -14.94 7.03
CA THR A 107 5.19 -16.23 6.51
C THR A 107 3.67 -16.29 6.46
N GLY A 108 2.98 -15.83 7.52
CA GLY A 108 1.51 -15.77 7.55
C GLY A 108 0.95 -14.86 6.45
N ILE A 109 1.50 -13.66 6.28
CA ILE A 109 1.08 -12.76 5.19
C ILE A 109 1.32 -13.40 3.82
N PHE A 110 2.47 -14.02 3.61
CA PHE A 110 2.79 -14.69 2.35
C PHE A 110 1.78 -15.80 2.02
N ILE A 111 1.43 -16.63 3.01
CA ILE A 111 0.38 -17.66 2.87
C ILE A 111 -0.97 -17.01 2.53
N GLY A 112 -1.36 -15.94 3.23
CA GLY A 112 -2.60 -15.21 2.96
C GLY A 112 -2.69 -14.68 1.52
N ILE A 113 -1.59 -14.10 1.03
CA ILE A 113 -1.48 -13.61 -0.35
C ILE A 113 -1.59 -14.78 -1.36
N LEU A 114 -0.92 -15.91 -1.11
CA LEU A 114 -1.00 -17.09 -1.99
C LEU A 114 -2.43 -17.65 -2.07
N ILE A 115 -3.11 -17.77 -0.93
CA ILE A 115 -4.51 -18.24 -0.87
C ILE A 115 -5.41 -17.26 -1.64
N TRP A 116 -5.25 -15.96 -1.40
CA TRP A 116 -6.00 -14.92 -2.11
C TRP A 116 -5.77 -14.96 -3.63
N ALA A 117 -4.53 -15.14 -4.08
CA ALA A 117 -4.18 -15.21 -5.50
C ALA A 117 -4.84 -16.43 -6.17
N LYS A 118 -4.97 -17.56 -5.47
CA LYS A 118 -5.70 -18.74 -5.97
C LYS A 118 -7.21 -18.52 -6.04
N LEU A 119 -7.80 -17.89 -5.04
CA LEU A 119 -9.26 -17.68 -4.96
C LEU A 119 -9.78 -16.58 -5.88
N SER A 120 -8.93 -15.64 -6.29
CA SER A 120 -9.31 -14.49 -7.10
C SER A 120 -9.19 -14.72 -8.62
N ASN A 121 -8.86 -15.94 -9.09
CA ASN A 121 -8.45 -16.21 -10.49
C ASN A 121 -7.44 -15.18 -10.99
N PHE A 122 -6.54 -14.74 -10.11
CA PHE A 122 -5.70 -13.57 -10.32
C PHE A 122 -4.88 -13.68 -11.62
N LYS A 123 -4.42 -14.89 -11.96
CA LYS A 123 -3.55 -15.18 -13.11
C LYS A 123 -4.11 -14.76 -14.48
N GLU A 124 -5.43 -14.69 -14.68
CA GLU A 124 -6.01 -14.44 -16.00
C GLU A 124 -6.22 -12.95 -16.31
N LYS A 125 -6.24 -12.08 -15.29
CA LYS A 125 -6.58 -10.65 -15.44
C LYS A 125 -5.70 -9.72 -14.60
N THR A 126 -4.51 -10.17 -14.18
CA THR A 126 -3.62 -9.32 -13.37
C THR A 126 -3.19 -8.08 -14.13
N PRO A 127 -3.47 -6.89 -13.60
CA PRO A 127 -2.83 -5.67 -14.05
C PRO A 127 -1.32 -5.78 -13.78
N LYS A 128 -0.51 -5.65 -14.84
CA LYS A 128 0.94 -5.87 -14.78
C LYS A 128 1.62 -4.76 -13.99
N ILE A 129 1.20 -3.52 -14.16
CA ILE A 129 1.89 -2.36 -13.59
C ILE A 129 1.66 -2.30 -12.08
N ILE A 130 0.42 -2.48 -11.61
CA ILE A 130 0.13 -2.50 -10.17
C ILE A 130 0.89 -3.61 -9.45
N SER A 131 0.99 -4.80 -10.06
CA SER A 131 1.73 -5.90 -9.43
C SER A 131 3.19 -5.50 -9.18
N GLN A 132 3.81 -4.80 -10.12
CA GLN A 132 5.17 -4.28 -9.99
C GLN A 132 5.26 -3.16 -8.95
N ILE A 133 4.27 -2.27 -8.90
CA ILE A 133 4.19 -1.22 -7.86
C ILE A 133 4.05 -1.85 -6.47
N GLY A 134 3.17 -2.84 -6.31
CA GLY A 134 2.98 -3.56 -5.04
C GLY A 134 4.26 -4.28 -4.60
N ILE A 135 4.98 -4.91 -5.53
CA ILE A 135 6.30 -5.50 -5.27
C ILE A 135 7.31 -4.42 -4.83
N ALA A 136 7.33 -3.27 -5.49
CA ALA A 136 8.21 -2.17 -5.14
C ALA A 136 7.90 -1.61 -3.73
N TRP A 137 6.62 -1.40 -3.41
CA TRP A 137 6.18 -1.06 -2.05
C TRP A 137 6.68 -2.09 -1.03
N GLY A 138 6.51 -3.39 -1.33
CA GLY A 138 7.00 -4.49 -0.51
C GLY A 138 8.51 -4.40 -0.24
N TYR A 139 9.33 -4.21 -1.28
CA TYR A 139 10.78 -4.09 -1.12
C TYR A 139 11.20 -2.87 -0.30
N ILE A 140 10.57 -1.72 -0.50
CA ILE A 140 10.88 -0.49 0.25
C ILE A 140 10.60 -0.69 1.73
N TYR A 141 9.40 -1.16 2.07
CA TYR A 141 9.00 -1.36 3.47
C TYR A 141 9.71 -2.54 4.12
N PHE A 142 10.04 -3.59 3.36
CA PHE A 142 10.88 -4.69 3.85
C PHE A 142 12.31 -4.22 4.13
N GLY A 143 12.89 -3.37 3.28
CA GLY A 143 14.21 -2.75 3.51
C GLY A 143 14.22 -1.87 4.76
N LEU A 144 13.20 -1.01 4.93
CA LEU A 144 13.01 -0.22 6.15
C LEU A 144 12.94 -1.11 7.39
N PHE A 145 12.12 -2.16 7.32
CA PHE A 145 11.95 -3.12 8.38
C PHE A 145 13.26 -3.83 8.76
N TRP A 146 14.01 -4.31 7.77
CA TRP A 146 15.31 -4.95 7.98
C TRP A 146 16.32 -4.00 8.62
N MET A 147 16.32 -2.74 8.20
CA MET A 147 17.18 -1.72 8.78
C MET A 147 16.85 -1.45 10.25
N ILE A 148 15.55 -1.43 10.61
CA ILE A 148 15.11 -1.29 12.01
C ILE A 148 15.59 -2.47 12.85
N LEU A 149 15.47 -3.70 12.34
CA LEU A 149 15.93 -4.90 13.01
C LEU A 149 17.45 -4.91 13.26
N HIS A 150 18.23 -4.54 12.24
CA HIS A 150 19.68 -4.67 12.29
C HIS A 150 20.32 -3.63 13.22
N LEU A 151 19.77 -2.41 13.26
CA LEU A 151 20.33 -1.32 14.04
C LEU A 151 19.99 -1.41 15.54
N LYS A 152 19.07 -2.31 15.94
CA LYS A 152 18.65 -2.72 17.31
C LYS A 152 18.22 -1.62 18.30
N VAL A 153 18.64 -0.38 18.12
CA VAL A 153 18.30 0.80 18.92
C VAL A 153 18.27 2.01 17.99
N LEU A 154 17.16 2.18 17.27
CA LEU A 154 16.87 3.44 16.59
C LEU A 154 15.93 4.26 17.46
N GLU A 155 16.25 5.54 17.63
CA GLU A 155 15.31 6.48 18.24
C GLU A 155 13.98 6.46 17.45
N PRO A 156 12.82 6.52 18.12
CA PRO A 156 11.50 6.56 17.46
C PRO A 156 11.39 7.67 16.41
N LYS A 157 12.12 8.76 16.62
CA LYS A 157 12.28 9.87 15.69
C LYS A 157 12.88 9.43 14.35
N ILE A 158 13.97 8.67 14.37
CA ILE A 158 14.65 8.20 13.17
C ILE A 158 13.74 7.21 12.42
N ILE A 159 13.08 6.29 13.14
CA ILE A 159 12.12 5.35 12.56
C ILE A 159 10.99 6.08 11.83
N SER A 160 10.46 7.14 12.44
CA SER A 160 9.39 7.94 11.85
C SER A 160 9.84 8.67 10.59
N ILE A 161 11.02 9.29 10.61
CA ILE A 161 11.61 9.97 9.45
C ILE A 161 11.82 8.97 8.30
N LEU A 162 12.37 7.80 8.59
CA LEU A 162 12.59 6.76 7.59
C LEU A 162 11.26 6.22 7.02
N ASN A 163 10.21 6.17 7.83
CA ASN A 163 8.87 5.82 7.34
C ASN A 163 8.31 6.89 6.39
N PHE A 164 8.54 8.18 6.66
CA PHE A 164 8.19 9.25 5.69
C PHE A 164 8.95 9.11 4.38
N TYR A 165 10.25 8.78 4.42
CA TYR A 165 11.02 8.50 3.21
C TYR A 165 10.46 7.29 2.44
N ALA A 166 10.23 6.18 3.13
CA ALA A 166 9.66 4.97 2.55
C ALA A 166 8.32 5.26 1.89
N LEU A 167 7.41 5.95 2.59
CA LEU A 167 6.11 6.34 2.06
C LEU A 167 6.25 7.26 0.86
N SER A 168 7.10 8.29 0.91
CA SER A 168 7.34 9.18 -0.24
C SER A 168 7.81 8.41 -1.46
N ILE A 169 8.82 7.54 -1.33
CA ILE A 169 9.31 6.74 -2.46
C ILE A 169 8.20 5.83 -3.00
N ALA A 170 7.42 5.21 -2.12
CA ALA A 170 6.33 4.33 -2.51
C ALA A 170 5.21 5.09 -3.26
N LEU A 171 4.83 6.28 -2.79
CA LEU A 171 3.90 7.19 -3.47
C LEU A 171 4.48 7.71 -4.79
N PHE A 172 5.79 7.97 -4.86
CA PHE A 172 6.45 8.38 -6.09
C PHE A 172 6.28 7.30 -7.16
N ILE A 173 6.58 6.03 -6.82
CA ILE A 173 6.41 4.91 -7.75
C ILE A 173 4.93 4.74 -8.16
N SER A 174 4.00 4.93 -7.23
CA SER A 174 2.57 4.94 -7.53
C SER A 174 2.15 6.04 -8.53
N GLY A 175 2.97 7.09 -8.70
CA GLY A 175 2.82 8.13 -9.71
C GLY A 175 2.76 7.61 -11.14
N ILE A 176 3.34 6.43 -11.41
CA ILE A 176 3.26 5.75 -12.72
C ILE A 176 1.81 5.47 -13.12
N ILE A 177 0.93 5.20 -12.15
CA ILE A 177 -0.51 4.98 -12.39
C ILE A 177 -1.25 6.31 -12.47
N HIS A 178 -0.94 7.24 -11.57
CA HIS A 178 -1.63 8.53 -11.53
C HIS A 178 -0.75 9.66 -10.97
N TYR A 179 -0.62 10.75 -11.73
CA TYR A 179 0.31 11.85 -11.44
C TYR A 179 0.14 12.51 -10.06
N ALA A 180 -1.09 12.53 -9.51
CA ALA A 180 -1.36 13.08 -8.17
C ALA A 180 -0.47 12.45 -7.08
N PHE A 181 -0.09 11.18 -7.23
CA PHE A 181 0.80 10.51 -6.29
C PHE A 181 2.25 11.01 -6.35
N PHE A 182 2.74 11.44 -7.53
CA PHE A 182 4.02 12.13 -7.63
C PHE A 182 4.00 13.45 -6.86
N ILE A 183 2.95 14.25 -7.03
CA ILE A 183 2.80 15.54 -6.35
C ILE A 183 2.78 15.34 -4.84
N ILE A 184 1.98 14.38 -4.36
CA ILE A 184 1.88 14.11 -2.92
C ILE A 184 3.18 13.55 -2.38
N SER A 185 3.88 12.67 -3.10
CA SER A 185 5.21 12.20 -2.71
C SER A 185 6.16 13.37 -2.42
N ILE A 186 6.21 14.36 -3.31
CA ILE A 186 7.06 15.55 -3.17
C ILE A 186 6.63 16.37 -1.95
N ILE A 187 5.32 16.59 -1.77
CA ILE A 187 4.77 17.30 -0.60
C ILE A 187 5.18 16.59 0.68
N VAL A 188 5.05 15.26 0.75
CA VAL A 188 5.41 14.46 1.93
C VAL A 188 6.91 14.52 2.21
N LEU A 189 7.74 14.52 1.17
CA LEU A 189 9.20 14.61 1.32
C LEU A 189 9.62 15.98 1.84
N ILE A 190 9.11 17.06 1.25
CA ILE A 190 9.47 18.44 1.57
C ILE A 190 8.87 18.90 2.90
N LEU A 191 7.65 18.47 3.21
CA LEU A 191 6.94 18.92 4.42
C LEU A 191 7.04 17.91 5.56
N GLY A 192 6.85 16.62 5.30
CA GLY A 192 6.73 15.60 6.35
C GLY A 192 8.00 15.47 7.21
N ILE A 193 9.18 15.44 6.58
CA ILE A 193 10.45 15.25 7.28
C ILE A 193 10.84 16.49 8.10
N PRO A 194 10.82 17.73 7.54
CA PRO A 194 11.09 18.93 8.34
C PRO A 194 10.05 19.12 9.44
N ILE A 195 8.75 18.96 9.14
CA ILE A 195 7.69 19.18 10.12
C ILE A 195 7.79 18.18 11.27
N TYR A 196 8.20 16.94 11.04
CA TYR A 196 8.41 16.00 12.15
C TYR A 196 9.46 16.52 13.15
N ASN A 197 10.51 17.20 12.68
CA ASN A 197 11.53 17.79 13.55
C ASN A 197 11.02 18.97 14.38
N PHE A 198 10.07 19.75 13.86
CA PHE A 198 9.50 20.90 14.56
C PHE A 198 8.29 20.54 15.42
N ASN A 199 7.42 19.67 14.92
CA ASN A 199 6.16 19.28 15.54
C ASN A 199 5.72 17.86 15.09
N PRO A 200 6.06 16.82 15.88
CA PRO A 200 5.69 15.44 15.58
C PRO A 200 4.18 15.21 15.43
N LYS A 201 3.34 15.96 16.18
CA LYS A 201 1.88 15.86 16.08
C LYS A 201 1.38 16.35 14.73
N LEU A 202 1.95 17.44 14.22
CA LEU A 202 1.62 17.95 12.89
C LEU A 202 2.05 16.98 11.78
N ALA A 203 3.18 16.29 11.96
CA ALA A 203 3.62 15.26 11.01
C ALA A 203 2.65 14.06 10.98
N ILE A 204 2.14 13.60 12.13
CA ILE A 204 1.10 12.56 12.19
C ILE A 204 -0.17 13.03 11.46
N LEU A 205 -0.53 14.32 11.56
CA LEU A 205 -1.66 14.89 10.85
C LEU A 205 -1.48 14.85 9.33
N ILE A 206 -0.28 15.16 8.84
CA ILE A 206 0.08 15.01 7.42
C ILE A 206 -0.07 13.55 6.99
N TYR A 207 0.43 12.62 7.80
CA TYR A 207 0.28 11.18 7.54
C TYR A 207 -1.20 10.77 7.45
N ALA A 208 -2.05 11.25 8.37
CA ALA A 208 -3.49 11.04 8.33
C ALA A 208 -4.14 11.61 7.05
N PHE A 209 -3.72 12.82 6.64
CA PHE A 209 -4.22 13.47 5.43
C PHE A 209 -3.88 12.68 4.16
N ILE A 210 -2.70 12.06 4.10
CA ILE A 210 -2.34 11.15 3.00
C ILE A 210 -3.31 9.95 2.98
N GLY A 211 -3.60 9.36 4.14
CA GLY A 211 -4.56 8.26 4.24
C GLY A 211 -5.97 8.67 3.76
N ILE A 212 -6.41 9.87 4.11
CA ILE A 212 -7.67 10.45 3.61
C ILE A 212 -7.61 10.62 2.10
N PHE A 213 -6.55 11.22 1.57
CA PHE A 213 -6.35 11.39 0.13
C PHE A 213 -6.42 10.05 -0.61
N MET A 214 -5.68 9.04 -0.16
CA MET A 214 -5.66 7.71 -0.79
C MET A 214 -7.06 7.09 -0.79
N THR A 215 -7.78 7.22 0.32
CA THR A 215 -9.15 6.70 0.45
C THR A 215 -10.11 7.40 -0.51
N ILE A 216 -10.10 8.74 -0.55
CA ILE A 216 -10.94 9.53 -1.46
C ILE A 216 -10.58 9.22 -2.91
N PHE A 217 -9.29 9.21 -3.24
CA PHE A 217 -8.80 8.85 -4.58
C PHE A 217 -9.33 7.49 -5.01
N GLY A 218 -9.22 6.48 -4.14
CA GLY A 218 -9.69 5.14 -4.46
C GLY A 218 -11.22 5.07 -4.61
N ILE A 219 -11.99 5.81 -3.81
CA ILE A 219 -13.45 5.87 -3.97
C ILE A 219 -13.84 6.50 -5.32
N LEU A 220 -13.19 7.58 -5.71
CA LEU A 220 -13.48 8.31 -6.94
C LEU A 220 -13.12 7.52 -8.21
N ASN A 221 -12.05 6.72 -8.16
CA ASN A 221 -11.48 6.03 -9.33
C ASN A 221 -11.85 4.54 -9.42
N LYS A 222 -12.75 4.07 -8.55
CA LYS A 222 -13.21 2.66 -8.53
C LYS A 222 -14.20 2.32 -9.67
N LYS A 223 -14.83 3.33 -10.28
CA LYS A 223 -15.89 3.15 -11.28
C LYS A 223 -15.33 2.91 -12.68
#